data_AF-A0A940YZH4-F1
#
_entry.id   AF-A0A940YZH4-F1
#
_cell.length_a   1.000
_cell.length_b   1.000
_cell.length_c   1.000
_cell.angle_alpha   90.00
_cell.angle_beta   90.00
_cell.angle_gamma   90.00
#
_symmetry.space_group_name_H-M   'P 1'
#
loop_
_entity.id
_entity.type
_entity.pdbx_description
1 polymer ?
#
loop_
_entity_poly.entity_id
_entity_poly.type
_entity_poly.pdbx_seq_one_letter_code
_entity_poly.pdbx_strand_id
1 'polypeptide(L)'
;MPVRTSSRRFARGFTLIELMVVVAIVGILAAVALPAYQDYVARAQVAEAVELGAGVKQPLMSFGNENKTWPTGGFIAPPGDPSASQIQATIKGRYSEVTPSVSGVYPDGTVQVKVTEGRAAGFYVKYVTADGGITWTCHTGDVPARYMPNACKAT
;
A
#
# COMPACT_ATOMS: atom_id res chain seq x y z
N MET A 1 -4.09 65.64 39.25
CA MET A 1 -4.43 64.27 38.78
C MET A 1 -4.33 64.25 37.26
N PRO A 2 -3.49 63.41 36.62
CA PRO A 2 -3.43 63.33 35.16
C PRO A 2 -4.49 62.36 34.63
N VAL A 3 -5.25 62.80 33.63
CA VAL A 3 -6.22 61.97 32.90
C VAL A 3 -5.46 61.01 32.00
N ARG A 4 -5.54 59.70 32.28
CA ARG A 4 -5.03 58.64 31.39
C ARG A 4 -5.95 58.52 30.17
N THR A 5 -5.52 59.03 29.02
CA THR A 5 -6.20 58.79 27.75
C THR A 5 -5.93 57.35 27.28
N SER A 6 -6.95 56.50 27.39
CA SER A 6 -6.95 55.13 26.86
C SER A 6 -7.09 55.17 25.34
N SER A 7 -6.02 54.84 24.61
CA SER A 7 -6.04 54.63 23.17
C SER A 7 -6.76 53.30 22.86
N ARG A 8 -8.05 53.38 22.51
CA ARG A 8 -8.80 52.23 21.99
C ARG A 8 -8.24 51.87 20.61
N ARG A 9 -7.43 50.81 20.53
CA ARG A 9 -7.11 50.16 19.26
C ARG A 9 -8.41 49.64 18.67
N PHE A 10 -8.84 50.18 17.53
CA PHE A 10 -9.93 49.63 16.73
C PHE A 10 -9.52 48.21 16.32
N ALA A 11 -10.13 47.20 16.94
CA ALA A 11 -10.02 45.84 16.44
C ALA A 11 -10.72 45.82 15.08
N ARG A 12 -9.94 45.81 14.00
CA ARG A 12 -10.46 45.53 12.65
C ARG A 12 -10.91 44.06 12.65
N GLY A 13 -12.19 43.84 12.87
CA GLY A 13 -12.81 42.51 12.77
C GLY A 13 -12.83 42.04 11.31
N PHE A 14 -12.69 40.73 11.13
CA PHE A 14 -12.84 40.07 9.83
C PHE A 14 -14.28 40.22 9.33
N THR A 15 -14.48 40.61 8.07
CA THR A 15 -15.82 40.82 7.52
C THR A 15 -16.45 39.48 7.10
N LEU A 16 -17.79 39.38 7.18
CA LEU A 16 -18.51 38.21 6.66
C LEU A 16 -18.27 38.00 5.17
N ILE A 17 -18.06 39.09 4.42
CA ILE A 17 -17.78 39.05 2.98
C ILE A 17 -16.39 38.44 2.72
N GLU A 18 -15.36 38.83 3.48
CA GLU A 18 -14.03 38.20 3.40
C GLU A 18 -14.10 36.70 3.69
N LEU A 19 -14.89 36.30 4.70
CA LEU A 19 -15.06 34.89 5.04
C LEU A 19 -15.76 34.11 3.93
N MET A 20 -16.83 34.65 3.36
CA MET A 20 -17.57 34.01 2.27
C MET A 20 -16.69 33.79 1.03
N VAL A 21 -15.88 34.79 0.66
CA VAL A 21 -14.97 34.66 -0.49
C VAL A 21 -13.89 33.61 -0.21
N VAL A 22 -13.31 33.58 0.99
CA VAL A 22 -12.31 32.57 1.36
C VAL A 22 -12.89 31.17 1.29
N VAL A 23 -14.10 30.95 1.83
CA VAL A 23 -14.77 29.64 1.77
C VAL A 23 -15.08 29.23 0.33
N ALA A 24 -15.49 30.17 -0.53
CA ALA A 24 -15.73 29.89 -1.94
C ALA A 24 -14.46 29.42 -2.67
N ILE A 25 -13.33 30.09 -2.44
CA ILE A 25 -12.05 29.71 -3.05
C ILE A 25 -11.56 28.35 -2.53
N VAL A 26 -11.62 28.11 -1.22
CA VAL A 26 -11.24 26.83 -0.62
C VAL A 26 -12.13 25.69 -1.14
N GLY A 27 -13.43 25.93 -1.34
CA GLY A 27 -14.35 24.95 -1.92
C GLY A 27 -13.95 24.48 -3.31
N ILE A 28 -13.56 25.40 -4.20
CA ILE A 28 -13.10 25.07 -5.56
C ILE A 28 -11.78 24.28 -5.51
N LEU A 29 -10.82 24.74 -4.70
CA LEU A 29 -9.53 24.05 -4.55
C LEU A 29 -9.70 22.64 -3.98
N ALA A 30 -10.57 22.47 -2.98
CA ALA A 30 -10.85 21.17 -2.38
C ALA A 30 -11.49 20.19 -3.39
N ALA A 31 -12.41 20.66 -4.24
CA ALA A 31 -13.05 19.82 -5.25
C ALA A 31 -12.04 19.20 -6.24
N VAL A 32 -10.97 19.93 -6.59
CA VAL A 32 -9.91 19.43 -7.49
C VAL A 32 -8.85 18.63 -6.72
N ALA A 33 -8.48 19.07 -5.51
CA ALA A 33 -7.40 18.46 -4.75
C ALA A 33 -7.77 17.12 -4.10
N LEU A 34 -9.01 16.97 -3.62
CA LEU A 34 -9.46 15.75 -2.95
C LEU A 34 -9.37 14.48 -3.81
N PRO A 35 -9.83 14.43 -5.07
CA PRO A 35 -9.71 13.23 -5.89
C PRO A 35 -8.23 12.86 -6.14
N ALA A 36 -7.36 13.85 -6.37
CA ALA A 36 -5.93 13.60 -6.56
C ALA A 36 -5.26 13.05 -5.28
N TYR A 37 -5.62 13.59 -4.11
CA TYR A 37 -5.11 13.10 -2.83
C TYR A 37 -5.59 11.67 -2.54
N GLN A 38 -6.84 11.36 -2.86
CA GLN A 38 -7.38 10.01 -2.74
C GLN A 38 -6.63 9.01 -3.64
N ASP A 39 -6.28 9.41 -4.85
CA ASP A 39 -5.50 8.59 -5.77
C ASP A 39 -4.07 8.34 -5.25
N TYR A 40 -3.46 9.35 -4.61
CA TYR A 40 -2.17 9.20 -3.94
C TYR A 40 -2.22 8.19 -2.78
N VAL A 41 -3.25 8.27 -1.94
CA VAL A 41 -3.45 7.33 -0.82
C VAL A 41 -3.64 5.90 -1.34
N ALA A 42 -4.45 5.71 -2.39
CA ALA A 42 -4.64 4.40 -3.01
C ALA A 42 -3.33 3.82 -3.56
N ARG A 43 -2.51 4.64 -4.23
CA ARG A 43 -1.18 4.22 -4.71
C ARG A 43 -0.26 3.80 -3.57
N ALA A 44 -0.25 4.54 -2.47
CA ALA A 44 0.56 4.19 -1.30
C ALA A 44 0.15 2.85 -0.69
N GLN A 45 -1.15 2.56 -0.62
CA GLN A 45 -1.68 1.28 -0.15
C GLN A 45 -1.28 0.10 -1.07
N VAL A 46 -1.30 0.30 -2.39
CA VAL A 46 -0.81 -0.70 -3.33
C VAL A 46 0.71 -0.86 -3.25
N ALA A 47 1.46 0.21 -3.02
CA ALA A 47 2.91 0.15 -2.85
C ALA A 47 3.31 -0.68 -1.61
N GLU A 48 2.57 -0.57 -0.51
CA GLU A 48 2.74 -1.46 0.66
C GLU A 48 2.52 -2.93 0.28
N ALA A 49 1.46 -3.24 -0.48
CA ALA A 49 1.21 -4.60 -0.94
C ALA A 49 2.39 -5.15 -1.78
N VAL A 50 3.02 -4.28 -2.57
CA VAL A 50 4.19 -4.65 -3.37
C VAL A 50 5.41 -4.93 -2.50
N GLU A 51 5.63 -4.12 -1.47
CA GLU A 51 6.73 -4.29 -0.51
C GLU A 51 6.55 -5.58 0.31
N LEU A 52 5.34 -5.85 0.81
CA LEU A 52 5.02 -7.11 1.47
C LEU A 52 5.29 -8.31 0.58
N GLY A 53 4.81 -8.27 -0.67
CA GLY A 53 5.05 -9.34 -1.63
C GLY A 53 6.54 -9.57 -1.93
N ALA A 54 7.35 -8.50 -1.94
CA ALA A 54 8.80 -8.61 -2.10
C ALA A 54 9.47 -9.34 -0.91
N GLY A 55 8.98 -9.14 0.31
CA GLY A 55 9.50 -9.80 1.51
C GLY A 55 9.39 -11.32 1.50
N VAL A 56 8.46 -11.88 0.72
CA VAL A 56 8.21 -13.33 0.64
C VAL A 56 9.11 -14.01 -0.41
N LYS A 57 9.69 -13.26 -1.35
CA LYS A 57 10.42 -13.82 -2.49
C LYS A 57 11.69 -14.58 -2.08
N GLN A 58 12.49 -14.00 -1.19
CA GLN A 58 13.76 -14.58 -0.74
C GLN A 58 13.59 -15.88 0.04
N PRO A 59 12.71 -15.99 1.06
CA PRO A 59 12.51 -17.25 1.76
C PRO A 59 11.87 -18.34 0.87
N LEU A 60 11.04 -17.94 -0.11
CA LEU A 60 10.52 -18.88 -1.12
C LEU A 60 11.63 -19.43 -2.01
N MET A 61 12.52 -18.57 -2.49
CA MET A 61 13.64 -18.96 -3.34
C MET A 61 14.59 -19.90 -2.59
N SER A 62 14.92 -19.64 -1.33
CA SER A 62 15.77 -20.54 -0.54
C SER A 62 15.11 -21.91 -0.33
N PHE A 63 13.84 -21.94 0.06
CA PHE A 63 13.11 -23.20 0.25
C PHE A 63 13.01 -24.00 -1.06
N GLY A 64 12.68 -23.34 -2.17
CA GLY A 64 12.61 -23.97 -3.49
C GLY A 64 13.96 -24.51 -3.96
N ASN A 65 15.05 -23.80 -3.65
CA ASN A 65 16.40 -24.26 -4.00
C ASN A 65 16.84 -25.50 -3.24
N GLU A 66 16.48 -25.61 -1.95
CA GLU A 66 16.82 -26.72 -1.08
C GLU A 66 15.95 -27.95 -1.35
N ASN A 67 14.62 -27.77 -1.40
CA ASN A 67 13.67 -28.88 -1.44
C ASN A 67 13.18 -29.23 -2.85
N LYS A 68 13.42 -28.36 -3.84
CA LYS A 68 12.85 -28.46 -5.20
C LYS A 68 11.32 -28.54 -5.22
N THR A 69 10.67 -27.97 -4.20
CA THR A 69 9.21 -27.86 -4.08
C THR A 69 8.84 -26.52 -3.47
N TRP A 70 7.57 -26.13 -3.61
CA TRP A 70 7.00 -25.03 -2.82
C TRP A 70 6.60 -25.50 -1.41
N PRO A 71 6.65 -24.62 -0.39
CA PRO A 71 6.26 -24.97 0.97
C PRO A 71 4.78 -25.32 1.04
N THR A 72 4.46 -26.60 1.27
CA THR A 72 3.08 -27.11 1.34
C THR A 72 2.36 -26.69 2.63
N GLY A 73 3.11 -26.42 3.69
CA GLY A 73 2.58 -25.90 4.96
C GLY A 73 2.34 -24.38 4.95
N GLY A 74 2.69 -23.70 3.85
CA GLY A 74 2.46 -22.27 3.67
C GLY A 74 3.42 -21.37 4.44
N PHE A 75 2.93 -20.16 4.76
CA PHE A 75 3.71 -19.09 5.39
C PHE A 75 3.31 -18.91 6.84
N ILE A 76 4.28 -18.68 7.71
CA ILE A 76 4.05 -18.32 9.12
C ILE A 76 4.56 -16.91 9.41
N ALA A 77 3.72 -16.11 10.06
CA ALA A 77 4.11 -14.78 10.52
C ALA A 77 4.98 -14.86 11.79
N PRO A 78 6.01 -14.01 11.94
CA PRO A 78 6.70 -13.84 13.21
C PRO A 78 5.73 -13.50 14.36
N PRO A 79 5.96 -14.01 15.59
CA PRO A 79 7.16 -14.72 16.06
C PRO A 79 7.11 -16.25 15.89
N GLY A 80 6.22 -16.81 15.06
CA GLY A 80 6.11 -18.27 14.91
C GLY A 80 7.35 -18.90 14.26
N ASP A 81 7.77 -20.06 14.76
CA ASP A 81 8.85 -20.86 14.19
C ASP A 81 8.31 -21.74 13.05
N PRO A 82 8.91 -21.71 11.85
CA PRO A 82 8.46 -22.52 10.73
C PRO A 82 8.78 -24.01 10.95
N SER A 83 7.80 -24.88 10.67
CA SER A 83 8.06 -26.31 10.50
C SER A 83 8.81 -26.61 9.19
N ALA A 84 9.28 -27.84 8.99
CA ALA A 84 10.00 -28.25 7.78
C ALA A 84 9.24 -28.05 6.45
N SER A 85 7.92 -27.84 6.50
CA SER A 85 7.06 -27.60 5.32
C SER A 85 6.65 -26.14 5.16
N GLN A 86 7.16 -25.25 6.00
CA GLN A 86 6.76 -23.85 6.11
C GLN A 86 7.94 -22.91 5.92
N ILE A 87 7.64 -21.68 5.52
CA ILE A 87 8.59 -20.58 5.55
C ILE A 87 8.09 -19.46 6.46
N GLN A 88 9.02 -18.77 7.12
CA GLN A 88 8.68 -17.58 7.88
C GLN A 88 8.65 -16.37 6.94
N ALA A 89 7.53 -15.64 6.94
CA ALA A 89 7.39 -14.42 6.15
C ALA A 89 6.35 -13.48 6.77
N THR A 90 6.54 -12.17 6.61
CA THR A 90 5.54 -11.19 7.00
C THR A 90 4.38 -11.20 6.00
N ILE A 91 3.27 -11.81 6.38
CA ILE A 91 2.09 -11.98 5.51
C ILE A 91 1.03 -10.88 5.68
N LYS A 92 1.16 -10.01 6.67
CA LYS A 92 0.16 -8.97 6.95
C LYS A 92 0.83 -7.63 7.23
N GLY A 93 0.44 -6.63 6.46
CA GLY A 93 0.73 -5.22 6.72
C GLY A 93 -0.50 -4.50 7.26
N ARG A 94 -0.47 -3.17 7.16
CA ARG A 94 -1.55 -2.30 7.60
C ARG A 94 -2.77 -2.36 6.68
N TYR A 95 -2.55 -2.32 5.35
CA TYR A 95 -3.64 -2.32 4.37
C TYR A 95 -3.71 -3.57 3.51
N SER A 96 -2.70 -4.45 3.62
CA SER A 96 -2.53 -5.56 2.69
C SER A 96 -2.15 -6.85 3.38
N GLU A 97 -2.53 -7.96 2.76
CA GLU A 97 -2.33 -9.31 3.24
C GLU A 97 -1.89 -10.22 2.08
N VAL A 98 -0.82 -10.97 2.29
CA VAL A 98 -0.29 -11.96 1.37
C VAL A 98 -1.10 -13.24 1.52
N THR A 99 -1.43 -13.88 0.40
CA THR A 99 -1.98 -15.25 0.40
C THR A 99 -0.98 -16.19 1.08
N PRO A 100 -1.37 -16.97 2.10
CA PRO A 100 -0.44 -17.69 2.97
C PRO A 100 0.21 -18.92 2.33
N SER A 101 0.22 -19.02 1.00
CA SER A 101 0.81 -20.12 0.24
C SER A 101 1.13 -19.70 -1.19
N VAL A 102 1.99 -20.48 -1.84
CA VAL A 102 2.23 -20.40 -3.28
C VAL A 102 1.21 -21.28 -3.99
N SER A 103 0.60 -20.76 -5.06
CA SER A 103 -0.23 -21.54 -5.97
C SER A 103 0.55 -21.87 -7.25
N GLY A 104 0.63 -23.15 -7.61
CA GLY A 104 1.38 -23.62 -8.78
C GLY A 104 2.16 -24.91 -8.49
N VAL A 105 2.86 -25.42 -9.50
CA VAL A 105 3.74 -26.59 -9.40
C VAL A 105 5.16 -26.11 -9.65
N TYR A 106 6.07 -26.34 -8.71
CA TYR A 106 7.48 -25.96 -8.85
C TYR A 106 8.05 -26.49 -10.18
N PRO A 107 8.75 -25.67 -10.99
CA PRO A 107 9.29 -24.33 -10.67
C PRO A 107 8.33 -23.16 -10.88
N ASP A 108 7.15 -23.38 -11.46
CA ASP A 108 6.14 -22.35 -11.67
C ASP A 108 5.39 -22.05 -10.36
N GLY A 109 5.23 -20.77 -10.04
CA GLY A 109 4.62 -20.36 -8.78
C GLY A 109 3.94 -19.01 -8.89
N THR A 110 2.84 -18.86 -8.17
CA THR A 110 2.12 -17.60 -8.07
C THR A 110 1.83 -17.26 -6.62
N VAL A 111 2.06 -16.00 -6.26
CA VAL A 111 1.77 -15.43 -4.94
C VAL A 111 0.92 -14.20 -5.14
N GLN A 112 -0.13 -14.04 -4.35
CA GLN A 112 -1.02 -12.88 -4.46
C GLN A 112 -1.02 -12.09 -3.16
N VAL A 113 -0.95 -10.77 -3.29
CA VAL A 113 -1.11 -9.83 -2.17
C VAL A 113 -2.38 -9.05 -2.40
N LYS A 114 -3.34 -9.18 -1.49
CA LYS A 114 -4.62 -8.48 -1.54
C LYS A 114 -4.55 -7.25 -0.65
N VAL A 115 -5.00 -6.11 -1.17
CA VAL A 115 -5.29 -4.94 -0.33
C VAL A 115 -6.64 -5.19 0.33
N THR A 116 -6.64 -5.35 1.65
CA THR A 116 -7.82 -5.72 2.44
C THR A 116 -8.56 -4.48 2.97
N GLU A 117 -7.85 -3.37 3.16
CA GLU A 117 -8.39 -2.16 3.78
C GLU A 117 -8.05 -0.90 2.99
N GLY A 118 -8.83 0.16 3.20
CA GLY A 118 -8.58 1.47 2.62
C GLY A 118 -9.22 1.69 1.25
N ARG A 119 -8.67 2.63 0.48
CA ARG A 119 -9.24 3.10 -0.79
C ARG A 119 -8.91 2.17 -1.95
N ALA A 120 -7.79 1.46 -1.86
CA ALA A 120 -7.40 0.42 -2.79
C ALA A 120 -7.92 -0.99 -2.38
N ALA A 121 -8.81 -1.08 -1.38
CA ALA A 121 -9.35 -2.35 -0.92
C ALA A 121 -10.03 -3.13 -2.06
N GLY A 122 -9.77 -4.44 -2.10
CA GLY A 122 -10.29 -5.35 -3.13
C GLY A 122 -9.33 -5.60 -4.28
N PHE A 123 -8.36 -4.72 -4.51
CA PHE A 123 -7.33 -4.96 -5.52
C PHE A 123 -6.30 -6.00 -5.05
N TYR A 124 -5.72 -6.72 -6.01
CA TYR A 124 -4.62 -7.63 -5.77
C TYR A 124 -3.42 -7.36 -6.66
N VAL A 125 -2.25 -7.68 -6.13
CA VAL A 125 -0.99 -7.73 -6.85
C VAL A 125 -0.55 -9.19 -6.93
N LYS A 126 -0.35 -9.69 -8.14
CA LYS A 126 0.05 -11.07 -8.41
C LYS A 126 1.52 -11.12 -8.79
N TYR A 127 2.28 -11.95 -8.12
CA TYR A 127 3.64 -12.30 -8.48
C TYR A 127 3.64 -13.66 -9.15
N VAL A 128 4.34 -13.78 -10.29
CA VAL A 128 4.51 -15.03 -11.02
C VAL A 128 5.99 -15.30 -11.18
N THR A 129 6.40 -16.56 -11.01
CA THR A 129 7.74 -17.06 -11.29
C THR A 129 7.61 -18.34 -12.12
N ALA A 130 8.60 -18.59 -12.98
CA ALA A 130 8.72 -19.81 -13.77
C ALA A 130 10.06 -20.55 -13.53
N ASP A 131 10.89 -20.00 -12.63
CA ASP A 131 12.28 -20.41 -12.40
C ASP A 131 12.55 -20.70 -10.93
N GLY A 132 11.52 -21.15 -10.19
CA GLY A 132 11.66 -21.55 -8.80
C GLY A 132 11.91 -20.37 -7.85
N GLY A 133 11.49 -19.16 -8.25
CA GLY A 133 11.54 -17.96 -7.43
C GLY A 133 12.76 -17.08 -7.62
N ILE A 134 13.58 -17.33 -8.64
CA ILE A 134 14.73 -16.48 -8.99
C ILE A 134 14.24 -15.16 -9.61
N THR A 135 13.32 -15.25 -10.57
CA THR A 135 12.69 -14.11 -11.22
C THR A 135 11.22 -14.06 -10.86
N TRP A 136 10.76 -12.88 -10.44
CA TRP A 136 9.36 -12.64 -10.13
C TRP A 136 8.84 -11.50 -11.00
N THR A 137 7.89 -11.81 -11.88
CA THR A 137 7.13 -10.81 -12.63
C THR A 137 5.94 -10.34 -11.81
N CYS A 138 5.74 -9.03 -11.75
CA CYS A 138 4.61 -8.43 -11.04
C CYS A 138 3.48 -8.15 -12.03
N HIS A 139 2.35 -8.83 -11.84
CA HIS A 139 1.12 -8.61 -12.59
C HIS A 139 0.09 -7.93 -11.68
N THR A 140 -0.40 -6.78 -12.11
CA THR A 140 -1.36 -5.96 -11.36
C THR A 140 -2.70 -5.91 -12.09
N GLY A 141 -3.11 -6.99 -12.74
CA GLY A 141 -4.25 -7.04 -13.69
C GLY A 141 -5.55 -6.39 -13.19
N ASP A 142 -5.74 -6.34 -11.87
CA ASP A 142 -6.92 -5.72 -11.24
C ASP A 142 -6.69 -4.29 -10.72
N VAL A 143 -5.44 -3.83 -10.58
CA VAL A 143 -5.13 -2.48 -10.12
C VAL A 143 -5.18 -1.50 -11.29
N PRO A 144 -5.99 -0.43 -11.22
CA PRO A 144 -5.96 0.63 -12.22
C PRO A 144 -4.55 1.23 -12.37
N ALA A 145 -4.11 1.48 -13.61
CA ALA A 145 -2.77 2.02 -13.92
C ALA A 145 -2.39 3.31 -13.16
N ARG A 146 -3.39 4.11 -12.75
CA ARG A 146 -3.23 5.32 -11.93
C ARG A 146 -2.75 5.04 -10.49
N TYR A 147 -3.07 3.87 -9.94
CA TYR A 147 -2.68 3.41 -8.59
C TYR A 147 -1.44 2.51 -8.61
N MET A 148 -0.95 2.20 -9.80
CA MET A 148 0.12 1.23 -9.98
C MET A 148 1.49 1.83 -9.63
N PRO A 149 2.23 1.22 -8.68
CA PRO A 149 3.58 1.66 -8.33
C PRO A 149 4.58 1.30 -9.43
N ASN A 150 5.65 2.09 -9.55
CA ASN A 150 6.64 1.94 -10.61
C ASN A 150 7.33 0.56 -10.58
N ALA A 151 7.47 -0.05 -9.40
CA ALA A 151 8.05 -1.37 -9.20
C ALA A 151 7.28 -2.50 -9.91
N CYS A 152 6.01 -2.29 -10.26
CA CYS A 152 5.20 -3.24 -11.05
C CYS A 152 4.82 -2.69 -12.44
N LYS A 153 5.34 -1.52 -12.84
CA LYS A 153 5.16 -0.94 -14.18
C LYS A 153 6.24 -1.37 -15.17
N ALA A 154 7.43 -1.67 -14.68
CA ALA A 154 8.57 -2.08 -15.47
C ALA A 154 8.67 -3.61 -15.42
N THR A 155 7.87 -4.31 -16.23
CA THR A 155 8.17 -5.66 -16.73
C THR A 155 7.23 -5.98 -17.88
#